data_AF-A0A2X1Q1K2-F1
#
_entry.id   AF-A0A2X1Q1K2-F1
#
_cell.length_a   1.000
_cell.length_b   1.000
_cell.length_c   1.000
_cell.angle_alpha   90.00
_cell.angle_beta   90.00
_cell.angle_gamma   90.00
#
_symmetry.space_group_name_H-M   'P 1'
#
loop_
_entity.id
_entity.type
_entity.pdbx_description
1 polymer ?
#
loop_
_entity_poly.entity_id
_entity_poly.type
_entity_poly.pdbx_seq_one_letter_code
_entity_poly.pdbx_strand_id
1 'polypeptide(L)'
;MFAGYKPEDSGLDIGDSAITETYGIGGFAMATAPAIVALVGGTVEEAIDFSRQMREITLGENPNVTIPLLGFMGVPSAIDITRVG
;
A
#
# COMPACT_ATOMS: atom_id res chain seq x y z
N MET A 1 5.60 13.40 -11.11
CA MET A 1 5.01 14.76 -10.98
C MET A 1 4.32 15.16 -12.27
N PHE A 2 3.25 15.93 -12.17
CA PHE A 2 2.56 16.44 -13.35
C PHE A 2 3.38 17.52 -14.06
N ALA A 3 3.14 17.67 -15.37
CA ALA A 3 3.85 18.65 -16.18
C ALA A 3 3.66 20.07 -15.62
N GLY A 4 4.78 20.79 -15.48
CA GLY A 4 4.79 22.16 -14.94
C GLY A 4 4.95 22.28 -13.42
N TYR A 5 4.89 21.16 -12.67
CA TYR A 5 5.12 21.13 -11.22
C TYR A 5 6.48 20.54 -10.86
N LYS A 6 7.05 21.00 -9.74
CA LYS A 6 8.33 20.57 -9.18
C LYS A 6 8.16 20.09 -7.74
N PRO A 7 9.14 19.34 -7.15
CA PRO A 7 8.93 18.74 -5.84
C PRO A 7 8.77 19.81 -4.76
N GLU A 8 9.38 20.98 -4.96
CA GLU A 8 9.30 22.12 -4.05
C GLU A 8 7.90 22.75 -3.98
N ASP A 9 7.03 22.47 -4.95
CA ASP A 9 5.63 22.90 -4.95
C ASP A 9 4.73 22.00 -4.06
N SER A 10 5.29 20.90 -3.53
CA SER A 10 4.52 19.92 -2.75
C SER A 10 4.26 20.41 -1.32
N GLY A 11 3.05 20.16 -0.81
CA GLY A 11 2.76 20.24 0.62
C GLY A 11 3.31 19.04 1.40
N LEU A 12 3.23 19.11 2.72
CA LEU A 12 3.42 17.93 3.58
C LEU A 12 2.22 16.97 3.42
N ASP A 13 2.43 15.71 3.83
CA ASP A 13 1.35 14.72 3.87
C ASP A 13 0.16 15.22 4.70
N ILE A 14 -1.06 15.00 4.20
CA ILE A 14 -2.28 15.58 4.75
C ILE A 14 -3.52 14.77 4.42
N GLY A 15 -4.39 14.62 5.42
CA GLY A 15 -5.70 13.99 5.30
C GLY A 15 -5.79 12.69 6.08
N ASP A 16 -7.02 12.19 6.24
CA ASP A 16 -7.27 10.95 6.97
C ASP A 16 -7.16 9.71 6.07
N SER A 17 -6.76 9.87 4.80
CA SER A 17 -6.73 8.77 3.82
C SER A 17 -5.79 7.63 4.21
N ALA A 18 -4.74 7.90 5.01
CA ALA A 18 -3.86 6.87 5.55
C ALA A 18 -4.60 5.82 6.43
N ILE A 19 -5.84 6.10 6.83
CA ILE A 19 -6.70 5.09 7.46
C ILE A 19 -6.96 3.89 6.54
N THR A 20 -6.88 4.07 5.21
CA THR A 20 -7.10 3.00 4.24
C THR A 20 -6.00 1.93 4.33
N GLU A 21 -4.76 2.37 4.46
CA GLU A 21 -3.59 1.52 4.72
C GLU A 21 -3.66 0.88 6.10
N THR A 22 -4.14 1.62 7.10
CA THR A 22 -4.35 1.07 8.45
C THR A 22 -5.33 -0.12 8.46
N TYR A 23 -6.34 -0.11 7.56
CA TYR A 23 -7.24 -1.24 7.36
C TYR A 23 -6.58 -2.40 6.58
N GLY A 24 -5.65 -2.10 5.67
CA GLY A 24 -4.96 -3.05 4.81
C GLY A 24 -5.18 -2.85 3.31
N ILE A 25 -5.89 -1.79 2.91
CA ILE A 25 -6.06 -1.40 1.50
C ILE A 25 -5.14 -0.22 1.16
N GLY A 26 -5.31 0.43 0.00
CA GLY A 26 -4.37 1.47 -0.44
C GLY A 26 -2.99 0.90 -0.73
N GLY A 27 -1.93 1.50 -0.20
CA GLY A 27 -0.54 1.02 -0.35
C GLY A 27 -0.32 -0.43 0.08
N PHE A 28 -1.08 -0.93 1.06
CA PHE A 28 -0.97 -2.32 1.55
C PHE A 28 -1.50 -3.34 0.51
N ALA A 29 -2.44 -2.93 -0.34
CA ALA A 29 -3.03 -3.75 -1.39
C ALA A 29 -2.60 -3.32 -2.81
N MET A 30 -1.45 -2.66 -2.94
CA MET A 30 -0.97 -2.09 -4.22
C MET A 30 -0.89 -3.13 -5.35
N ALA A 31 -0.63 -4.40 -5.04
CA ALA A 31 -0.66 -5.53 -5.97
C ALA A 31 -2.01 -5.69 -6.72
N THR A 32 -3.11 -5.13 -6.19
CA THR A 32 -4.43 -5.13 -6.84
C THR A 32 -4.62 -4.02 -7.87
N ALA A 33 -3.70 -3.05 -7.94
CA ALA A 33 -3.83 -1.84 -8.74
C ALA A 33 -2.61 -1.59 -9.64
N PRO A 34 -2.14 -2.54 -10.47
CA PRO A 34 -0.94 -2.34 -11.29
C PRO A 34 -1.03 -1.13 -12.23
N ALA A 35 -2.23 -0.68 -12.60
CA ALA A 35 -2.42 0.50 -13.43
C ALA A 35 -1.89 1.80 -12.80
N ILE A 36 -1.80 1.89 -11.46
CA ILE A 36 -1.41 3.15 -10.80
C ILE A 36 0.10 3.36 -10.73
N VAL A 37 0.95 2.36 -10.99
CA VAL A 37 2.42 2.50 -10.90
C VAL A 37 2.96 3.63 -11.79
N ALA A 38 2.32 3.89 -12.94
CA ALA A 38 2.67 5.01 -13.80
C ALA A 38 2.41 6.40 -13.15
N LEU A 39 1.47 6.47 -12.20
CA LEU A 39 1.10 7.69 -11.48
C LEU A 39 1.88 7.84 -10.17
N VAL A 40 1.95 6.78 -9.37
CA VAL A 40 2.52 6.81 -8.02
C VAL A 40 4.02 6.50 -7.98
N GLY A 41 4.58 6.00 -9.09
CA GLY A 41 5.98 5.61 -9.20
C GLY A 41 6.23 4.15 -8.82
N GLY A 42 7.45 3.68 -9.11
CA GLY A 42 7.88 2.30 -8.91
C GLY A 42 7.56 1.37 -10.09
N THR A 43 7.61 0.07 -9.82
CA THR A 43 7.38 -1.04 -10.75
C THR A 43 6.22 -1.92 -10.29
N VAL A 44 5.70 -2.76 -11.18
CA VAL A 44 4.64 -3.72 -10.82
C VAL A 44 5.17 -4.75 -9.82
N GLU A 45 6.43 -5.14 -9.96
CA GLU A 45 7.13 -6.05 -9.07
C GLU A 45 7.27 -5.46 -7.66
N GLU A 46 7.66 -4.18 -7.54
CA GLU A 46 7.69 -3.49 -6.25
C GLU A 46 6.30 -3.41 -5.61
N ALA A 47 5.24 -3.14 -6.38
CA ALA A 47 3.87 -3.12 -5.86
C ALA A 47 3.43 -4.49 -5.30
N ILE A 48 3.84 -5.58 -5.97
CA ILE A 48 3.62 -6.96 -5.52
C ILE A 48 4.37 -7.23 -4.22
N ASP A 49 5.64 -6.83 -4.15
CA ASP A 49 6.50 -7.11 -3.01
C ASP A 49 6.12 -6.27 -1.79
N PHE A 50 5.73 -5.00 -1.96
CA PHE A 50 5.20 -4.18 -0.87
C PHE A 50 3.97 -4.83 -0.22
N SER A 51 3.00 -5.30 -1.00
CA SER A 51 1.84 -6.00 -0.45
C SER A 51 2.21 -7.25 0.36
N ARG A 52 3.31 -7.94 0.00
CA ARG A 52 3.80 -9.09 0.77
C ARG A 52 4.53 -8.68 2.06
N GLN A 53 5.33 -7.62 1.98
CA GLN A 53 6.15 -7.10 3.09
C GLN A 53 5.31 -6.53 4.23
N MET A 54 4.15 -5.93 3.92
CA MET A 54 3.27 -5.38 4.96
C MET A 54 2.81 -6.43 5.99
N ARG A 55 2.86 -7.73 5.64
CA ARG A 55 2.61 -8.83 6.58
C ARG A 55 3.60 -8.85 7.75
N GLU A 56 4.81 -8.34 7.57
CA GLU A 56 5.85 -8.30 8.59
C GLU A 56 5.48 -7.36 9.74
N ILE A 57 4.74 -6.28 9.44
CA ILE A 57 4.33 -5.27 10.42
C ILE A 57 2.87 -5.41 10.88
N THR A 58 2.13 -6.40 10.39
CA THR A 58 0.71 -6.62 10.75
C THR A 58 0.50 -7.87 11.59
N LEU A 59 -0.58 -7.91 12.37
CA LEU A 59 -0.92 -9.08 13.20
C LEU A 59 -1.47 -10.26 12.38
N GLY A 60 -2.05 -10.01 11.21
CA GLY A 60 -2.59 -11.08 10.36
C GLY A 60 -3.19 -10.57 9.06
N GLU A 61 -3.91 -11.45 8.36
CA GLU A 61 -4.58 -11.17 7.09
C GLU A 61 -6.10 -11.19 7.28
N ASN A 62 -6.83 -10.27 6.63
CA ASN A 62 -8.30 -10.28 6.64
C ASN A 62 -8.84 -11.20 5.53
N PRO A 63 -9.48 -12.34 5.85
CA PRO A 63 -9.92 -13.30 4.84
C PRO A 63 -11.13 -12.81 4.00
N ASN A 64 -11.80 -11.73 4.41
CA ASN A 64 -12.97 -11.20 3.72
C ASN A 64 -12.60 -10.24 2.57
N VAL A 65 -11.35 -9.76 2.53
CA VAL A 65 -10.86 -8.81 1.53
C VAL A 65 -9.53 -9.33 1.02
N THR A 66 -9.46 -9.73 -0.25
CA THR A 66 -8.34 -10.53 -0.77
C THR A 66 -7.63 -9.85 -1.93
N ILE A 67 -6.36 -10.23 -2.14
CA ILE A 67 -5.49 -9.79 -3.23
C ILE A 67 -5.39 -10.93 -4.26
N PRO A 68 -6.12 -10.88 -5.39
CA PRO A 68 -6.21 -12.01 -6.33
C PRO A 68 -4.87 -12.43 -6.92
N LEU A 69 -4.00 -11.46 -7.25
CA LEU A 69 -2.69 -11.70 -7.84
C LEU A 69 -1.75 -12.48 -6.92
N LEU A 70 -2.01 -12.46 -5.61
CA LEU A 70 -1.22 -13.16 -4.60
C LEU A 70 -1.90 -14.46 -4.13
N GLY A 71 -2.67 -15.10 -5.01
CA GLY A 71 -3.38 -16.34 -4.68
C GLY A 71 -4.52 -16.14 -3.69
N PHE A 72 -5.20 -14.98 -3.76
CA PHE A 72 -6.27 -14.58 -2.85
C PHE A 72 -5.85 -14.50 -1.37
N MET A 73 -4.58 -14.20 -1.11
CA MET A 73 -4.09 -13.75 0.19
C MET A 73 -5.01 -12.67 0.76
N GLY A 74 -5.34 -12.73 2.06
CA GLY A 74 -6.10 -11.65 2.70
C GLY A 74 -5.24 -10.38 2.78
N VAL A 75 -5.88 -9.21 2.79
CA VAL A 75 -5.11 -7.97 2.99
C VAL A 75 -4.43 -7.97 4.37
N PRO A 76 -3.15 -7.58 4.47
CA PRO A 76 -2.46 -7.46 5.75
C PRO A 76 -3.16 -6.39 6.60
N SER A 77 -3.56 -6.73 7.82
CA SER A 77 -4.42 -5.89 8.67
C SER A 77 -3.94 -5.83 10.12
N ALA A 78 -4.29 -4.74 10.80
CA ALA A 78 -3.90 -4.44 12.18
C ALA A 78 -2.38 -4.30 12.33
N ILE A 79 -1.88 -3.12 11.95
CA ILE A 79 -0.47 -2.73 12.12
C ILE A 79 -0.09 -2.85 13.61
N ASP A 80 1.00 -3.56 13.87
CA ASP A 80 1.56 -3.82 15.20
C ASP A 80 2.77 -2.91 15.42
N ILE A 81 2.63 -1.93 16.30
CA ILE A 81 3.69 -0.96 16.62
C ILE A 81 4.98 -1.63 17.12
N THR A 82 4.92 -2.84 17.67
CA THR A 82 6.11 -3.56 18.15
C THR A 82 6.93 -4.21 17.03
N ARG A 83 6.35 -4.32 15.83
CA ARG A 83 6.99 -4.89 14.62
C ARG A 83 7.45 -3.82 13.64
N VAL A 84 6.99 -2.59 13.81
CA VAL A 84 7.44 -1.44 13.01
C VAL A 84 8.82 -1.01 13.48
N GLY A 85 9.79 -0.97 12.56
CA GLY A 85 11.20 -0.66 12.83
C GLY A 85 11.82 0.25 11.78
#